data_AF-A0A158CWF1-F1
#
_entry.id   AF-A0A158CWF1-F1
#
_cell.length_a   1.000
_cell.length_b   1.000
_cell.length_c   1.000
_cell.angle_alpha   90.00
_cell.angle_beta   90.00
_cell.angle_gamma   90.00
#
_symmetry.space_group_name_H-M   'P 1'
#
loop_
_entity.id
_entity.type
_entity.pdbx_description
1 polymer ?
#
loop_
_entity_poly.entity_id
_entity_poly.type
_entity_poly.pdbx_seq_one_letter_code
_entity_poly.pdbx_strand_id
1 'polypeptide(L)'
;MSAAYKNIIRDHKLSHRLIPVFNVAPELELACSRVADFIGERFMGDKRPLAAEMIESALDGFRRAKRVGHPHVAFMQGLFEPAKLLYARRYVARRGEKVAVWCPMIEAIPAFEERHANHEFEMVDERCPEHITERTAAFQLASRVLQGEAFRRYFEEYDVAHRYDHSEAVGS
;
A
#
# COMPACT_ATOMS: atom_id res chain seq x y z
N MET A 1 15.91 -4.08 5.78
CA MET A 1 14.91 -4.62 4.83
C MET A 1 14.13 -5.71 5.51
N SER A 2 12.81 -5.58 5.51
CA SER A 2 11.92 -6.53 6.16
C SER A 2 11.77 -7.85 5.41
N ALA A 3 11.28 -8.88 6.11
CA ALA A 3 10.97 -10.17 5.52
C ALA A 3 9.81 -10.08 4.51
N ALA A 4 8.73 -9.37 4.88
CA ALA A 4 7.56 -9.18 4.03
C ALA A 4 7.94 -8.56 2.68
N TYR A 5 8.72 -7.48 2.70
CA TYR A 5 9.18 -6.84 1.48
C TYR A 5 9.99 -7.78 0.59
N LYS A 6 10.96 -8.50 1.18
CA LYS A 6 11.80 -9.47 0.45
C LYS A 6 10.98 -10.59 -0.18
N ASN A 7 9.99 -11.12 0.55
CA ASN A 7 9.09 -12.15 0.05
C ASN A 7 8.24 -11.62 -1.11
N ILE A 8 7.61 -10.46 -0.93
CA ILE A 8 6.80 -9.80 -1.98
C ILE A 8 7.61 -9.58 -3.26
N ILE A 9 8.80 -8.97 -3.18
CA ILE A 9 9.58 -8.68 -4.39
C ILE A 9 10.12 -9.94 -5.06
N ARG A 10 10.41 -11.00 -4.29
CA ARG A 10 10.87 -12.30 -4.82
C ARG A 10 9.71 -13.02 -5.50
N ASP A 11 8.61 -13.23 -4.79
CA ASP A 11 7.51 -14.09 -5.21
C ASP A 11 6.74 -13.47 -6.39
N HIS A 12 6.73 -12.13 -6.47
CA HIS A 12 6.16 -11.39 -7.60
C HIS A 12 7.21 -10.91 -8.63
N LYS A 13 8.45 -11.39 -8.54
CA LYS A 13 9.55 -11.13 -9.51
C LYS A 13 9.80 -9.63 -9.76
N LEU A 14 9.69 -8.79 -8.74
CA LEU A 14 9.80 -7.32 -8.85
C LEU A 14 11.26 -6.81 -8.75
N SER A 15 12.18 -7.57 -8.16
CA SER A 15 13.55 -7.11 -7.85
C SER A 15 14.29 -6.52 -9.05
N HIS A 16 14.29 -7.20 -10.19
CA HIS A 16 15.01 -6.74 -11.39
C HIS A 16 14.43 -5.43 -11.98
N ARG A 17 13.15 -5.15 -11.74
CA ARG A 17 12.47 -3.92 -12.18
C ARG A 17 12.76 -2.76 -11.22
N LEU A 18 12.98 -3.06 -9.95
CA LEU A 18 13.19 -2.08 -8.87
C LEU A 18 14.65 -1.61 -8.78
N ILE A 19 15.63 -2.48 -9.05
CA ILE A 19 17.06 -2.12 -9.00
C ILE A 19 17.38 -0.84 -9.81
N PRO A 20 16.94 -0.69 -11.07
CA PRO A 20 17.21 0.54 -11.83
C PRO A 20 16.56 1.79 -11.25
N VAL A 21 15.44 1.65 -10.52
CA VAL A 21 14.77 2.76 -9.85
C VAL A 21 15.60 3.18 -8.63
N PHE A 22 15.97 2.24 -7.79
CA PHE A 22 16.67 2.52 -6.54
C PHE A 22 18.12 2.97 -6.75
N ASN A 23 18.75 2.61 -7.87
CA ASN A 23 20.05 3.18 -8.25
C ASN A 23 19.99 4.71 -8.47
N VAL A 24 18.82 5.24 -8.81
CA VAL A 24 18.61 6.68 -9.04
C VAL A 24 17.91 7.35 -7.85
N ALA A 25 17.05 6.61 -7.16
CA ALA A 25 16.24 7.09 -6.04
C ALA A 25 16.20 6.05 -4.89
N PRO A 26 17.30 5.89 -4.13
CA PRO A 26 17.39 4.88 -3.07
C PRO A 26 16.32 5.04 -2.00
N GLU A 27 15.85 6.27 -1.75
CA GLU A 27 14.84 6.56 -0.75
C GLU A 27 13.48 5.88 -1.03
N LEU A 28 13.19 5.56 -2.30
CA LEU A 28 11.96 4.89 -2.70
C LEU A 28 11.91 3.43 -2.24
N GLU A 29 13.07 2.81 -2.03
CA GLU A 29 13.14 1.44 -1.50
C GLU A 29 12.57 1.38 -0.09
N LEU A 30 12.88 2.37 0.74
CA LEU A 30 12.35 2.44 2.10
C LEU A 30 10.83 2.62 2.12
N ALA A 31 10.28 3.41 1.20
CA ALA A 31 8.84 3.54 1.05
C ALA A 31 8.18 2.19 0.69
N CYS A 32 8.74 1.46 -0.27
CA CYS A 32 8.25 0.13 -0.64
C CYS A 32 8.31 -0.86 0.51
N SER A 33 9.43 -0.89 1.24
CA SER A 33 9.61 -1.76 2.40
C SER A 33 8.56 -1.47 3.48
N ARG A 34 8.28 -0.20 3.77
CA ARG A 34 7.32 0.17 4.81
C ARG A 34 5.86 -0.05 4.42
N VAL A 35 5.53 0.10 3.14
CA VAL A 35 4.21 -0.31 2.61
C VAL A 35 4.02 -1.82 2.78
N ALA A 36 5.03 -2.62 2.40
CA ALA A 36 5.01 -4.06 2.60
C ALA A 36 4.89 -4.46 4.08
N ASP A 37 5.56 -3.72 4.98
CA ASP A 37 5.48 -3.99 6.44
C ASP A 37 4.12 -3.65 7.04
N PHE A 38 3.48 -2.61 6.52
CA PHE A 38 2.17 -2.20 6.99
C PHE A 38 1.06 -3.13 6.48
N ILE A 39 1.13 -3.53 5.21
CA ILE A 39 0.08 -4.30 4.54
C ILE A 39 0.28 -5.82 4.69
N GLY A 40 1.54 -6.28 4.77
CA GLY A 40 1.86 -7.69 4.82
C GLY A 40 1.70 -8.42 3.48
N GLU A 41 1.82 -9.74 3.55
CA GLU A 41 1.83 -10.63 2.37
C GLU A 41 0.45 -11.20 2.01
N ARG A 42 -0.52 -11.13 2.94
CA ARG A 42 -1.81 -11.83 2.84
C ARG A 42 -2.98 -10.97 2.40
N PHE A 43 -2.95 -9.67 2.68
CA PHE A 43 -4.05 -8.79 2.28
C PHE A 43 -4.09 -8.67 0.76
N MET A 44 -5.19 -9.10 0.16
CA MET A 44 -5.33 -9.19 -1.30
C MET A 44 -5.90 -7.88 -1.87
N GLY A 45 -5.23 -7.39 -2.92
CA GLY A 45 -5.80 -6.44 -3.86
C GLY A 45 -6.70 -7.14 -4.87
N ASP A 46 -6.75 -6.66 -6.10
CA ASP A 46 -7.68 -7.19 -7.10
C ASP A 46 -7.19 -8.51 -7.74
N LYS A 47 -5.88 -8.71 -7.80
CA LYS A 47 -5.24 -9.81 -8.53
C LYS A 47 -4.24 -10.58 -7.69
N ARG A 48 -3.62 -9.94 -6.70
CA ARG A 48 -2.52 -10.47 -5.89
C ARG A 48 -2.43 -9.71 -4.55
N PRO A 49 -1.45 -10.00 -3.68
CA PRO A 49 -1.24 -9.21 -2.47
C PRO A 49 -1.13 -7.71 -2.79
N LEU A 50 -1.87 -6.89 -2.05
CA LEU A 50 -2.02 -5.46 -2.33
C LEU A 50 -0.66 -4.74 -2.36
N ALA A 51 0.25 -5.07 -1.45
CA ALA A 51 1.59 -4.49 -1.44
C ALA A 51 2.35 -4.73 -2.77
N ALA A 52 2.14 -5.88 -3.42
CA ALA A 52 2.74 -6.15 -4.73
C ALA A 52 2.10 -5.30 -5.82
N GLU A 53 0.78 -5.11 -5.80
CA GLU A 53 0.07 -4.25 -6.77
C GLU A 53 0.49 -2.79 -6.65
N MET A 54 0.68 -2.31 -5.42
CA MET A 54 1.17 -0.96 -5.14
C MET A 54 2.58 -0.74 -5.71
N ILE A 55 3.49 -1.69 -5.50
CA ILE A 55 4.85 -1.60 -6.06
C ILE A 55 4.83 -1.67 -7.59
N GLU A 56 3.94 -2.46 -8.18
CA GLU A 56 3.80 -2.51 -9.63
C GLU A 56 3.24 -1.23 -10.23
N SER A 57 2.20 -0.65 -9.63
CA SER A 57 1.68 0.65 -10.09
C SER A 57 2.75 1.74 -9.96
N ALA A 58 3.53 1.73 -8.89
CA ALA A 58 4.68 2.62 -8.71
C ALA A 58 5.71 2.49 -9.86
N LEU A 59 6.08 1.26 -10.22
CA LEU A 59 7.00 0.99 -11.32
C LEU A 59 6.46 1.48 -12.66
N ASP A 60 5.16 1.30 -12.90
CA ASP A 60 4.54 1.74 -14.15
C ASP A 60 4.43 3.26 -14.21
N GLY A 61 4.14 3.93 -13.10
CA GLY A 61 4.22 5.38 -12.95
C GLY A 61 5.60 5.93 -13.28
N PHE A 62 6.65 5.37 -12.66
CA PHE A 62 8.04 5.77 -12.89
C PHE A 62 8.46 5.62 -14.35
N ARG A 63 8.11 4.47 -14.98
CA ARG A 63 8.44 4.22 -16.39
C ARG A 63 7.80 5.22 -17.33
N ARG A 64 6.51 5.53 -17.13
CA ARG A 64 5.78 6.51 -17.95
C ARG A 64 6.40 7.90 -17.84
N ALA A 65 6.81 8.29 -16.63
CA ALA A 65 7.35 9.63 -16.36
C ALA A 65 8.86 9.78 -16.65
N LYS A 66 9.60 8.69 -16.90
CA LYS A 66 11.07 8.70 -17.05
C LYS A 66 11.61 9.68 -18.10
N ARG A 67 10.83 10.00 -19.15
CA ARG A 67 11.28 10.83 -20.28
C ARG A 67 10.87 12.29 -20.21
N VAL A 68 9.80 12.65 -19.49
CA VAL A 68 9.13 13.96 -19.66
C VAL A 68 8.57 14.52 -18.34
N GLY A 69 8.82 13.89 -17.20
CA GLY A 69 8.23 14.31 -15.93
C GLY A 69 9.11 14.06 -14.72
N HIS A 70 8.48 14.01 -13.55
CA HIS A 70 9.12 13.72 -12.27
C HIS A 70 8.92 12.25 -11.92
N PRO A 71 9.84 11.34 -12.32
CA PRO A 71 9.63 9.91 -12.17
C PRO A 71 9.47 9.46 -10.71
N HIS A 72 10.08 10.15 -9.75
CA HIS A 72 9.95 9.81 -8.33
C HIS A 72 8.58 10.18 -7.78
N VAL A 73 8.02 11.32 -8.19
CA VAL A 73 6.65 11.73 -7.85
C VAL A 73 5.66 10.76 -8.48
N ALA A 74 5.84 10.39 -9.75
CA ALA A 74 4.99 9.42 -10.42
C ALA A 74 5.08 8.01 -9.80
N PHE A 75 6.25 7.62 -9.29
CA PHE A 75 6.41 6.39 -8.52
C PHE A 75 5.60 6.43 -7.23
N MET A 76 5.71 7.51 -6.46
CA MET A 76 4.94 7.67 -5.22
C MET A 76 3.44 7.73 -5.48
N GLN A 77 3.00 8.39 -6.57
CA GLN A 77 1.60 8.34 -6.99
C GLN A 77 1.14 6.91 -7.26
N GLY A 78 1.89 6.14 -8.04
CA GLY A 78 1.53 4.74 -8.29
C GLY A 78 1.57 3.89 -7.02
N LEU A 79 2.50 4.17 -6.09
CA LEU A 79 2.64 3.42 -4.85
C LEU A 79 1.40 3.56 -3.96
N PHE A 80 0.77 4.74 -3.90
CA PHE A 80 -0.38 4.99 -3.02
C PHE A 80 -1.74 4.93 -3.73
N GLU A 81 -1.78 4.92 -5.05
CA GLU A 81 -3.03 4.82 -5.85
C GLU A 81 -3.93 3.64 -5.42
N PRO A 82 -3.42 2.41 -5.19
CA PRO A 82 -4.26 1.29 -4.75
C PRO A 82 -4.69 1.35 -3.27
N ALA A 83 -4.29 2.36 -2.48
CA ALA A 83 -4.58 2.41 -1.04
C ALA A 83 -6.09 2.40 -0.73
N LYS A 84 -6.93 2.83 -1.68
CA LYS A 84 -8.40 2.74 -1.59
C LYS A 84 -8.91 1.32 -1.33
N LEU A 85 -8.18 0.29 -1.79
CA LEU A 85 -8.56 -1.10 -1.60
C LEU A 85 -8.55 -1.55 -0.13
N LEU A 86 -7.81 -0.84 0.74
CA LEU A 86 -7.82 -1.07 2.20
C LEU A 86 -9.18 -0.73 2.84
N TYR A 87 -10.02 0.05 2.17
CA TYR A 87 -11.35 0.43 2.63
C TYR A 87 -12.47 -0.24 1.83
N ALA A 88 -12.14 -0.80 0.67
CA ALA A 88 -13.10 -1.46 -0.21
C ALA A 88 -13.57 -2.81 0.33
N ARG A 89 -12.72 -3.50 1.10
CA ARG A 89 -12.98 -4.85 1.63
C ARG A 89 -12.59 -4.94 3.10
N ARG A 90 -13.20 -5.86 3.84
CA ARG A 90 -12.84 -6.15 5.23
C ARG A 90 -11.86 -7.30 5.30
N TYR A 91 -10.85 -7.16 6.15
CA TYR A 91 -9.98 -8.25 6.53
C TYR A 91 -10.35 -8.75 7.91
N VAL A 92 -10.67 -10.05 8.03
CA VAL A 92 -11.19 -10.61 9.28
C VAL A 92 -10.43 -11.85 9.69
N ALA A 93 -10.36 -12.07 11.00
CA ALA A 93 -9.86 -13.27 11.65
C ALA A 93 -11.02 -14.02 12.30
N ARG A 94 -11.19 -15.31 11.97
CA ARG A 94 -12.24 -16.18 12.53
C ARG A 94 -11.67 -17.33 13.35
N ARG A 95 -12.34 -17.64 14.46
CA ARG A 95 -12.09 -18.86 15.25
C ARG A 95 -13.39 -19.34 15.88
N GLY A 96 -13.98 -20.38 15.30
CA GLY A 96 -15.34 -20.81 15.66
C GLY A 96 -16.32 -19.66 15.41
N GLU A 97 -17.08 -19.27 16.43
CA GLU A 97 -18.04 -18.16 16.37
C GLU A 97 -17.40 -16.77 16.58
N LYS A 98 -16.12 -16.71 16.97
CA LYS A 98 -15.44 -15.43 17.22
C LYS A 98 -14.96 -14.82 15.91
N VAL A 99 -15.29 -13.55 15.71
CA VAL A 99 -14.86 -12.74 14.56
C VAL A 99 -14.15 -11.49 15.07
N ALA A 100 -12.95 -11.25 14.57
CA ALA A 100 -12.22 -9.99 14.73
C ALA A 100 -12.07 -9.34 13.36
N VAL A 101 -12.37 -8.05 13.26
CA VAL A 101 -12.23 -7.29 12.01
C VAL A 101 -11.04 -6.36 12.16
N TRP A 102 -10.12 -6.39 11.21
CA TRP A 102 -9.04 -5.43 11.14
C TRP A 102 -9.61 -4.04 10.83
N CYS A 103 -9.21 -3.04 11.62
CA CYS A 103 -9.62 -1.66 11.40
C CYS A 103 -8.54 -0.91 10.61
N PRO A 104 -8.87 -0.36 9.43
CA PRO A 104 -7.88 0.30 8.59
C PRO A 104 -7.14 1.43 9.30
N MET A 105 -5.83 1.52 9.06
CA MET A 105 -4.95 2.60 9.53
C MET A 105 -4.80 2.73 11.05
N ILE A 106 -5.43 1.88 11.87
CA ILE A 106 -5.19 1.83 13.32
C ILE A 106 -3.91 1.05 13.61
N GLU A 107 -3.77 -0.14 13.01
CA GLU A 107 -2.60 -1.00 13.16
C GLU A 107 -2.18 -1.60 11.81
N ALA A 108 -0.93 -2.05 11.72
CA ALA A 108 -0.45 -2.82 10.58
C ALA A 108 -1.14 -4.19 10.52
N ILE A 109 -1.39 -4.69 9.33
CA ILE A 109 -2.06 -5.98 9.12
C ILE A 109 -1.26 -7.15 9.71
N PRO A 110 0.09 -7.24 9.54
CA PRO A 110 0.85 -8.28 10.21
C PRO A 110 0.74 -8.27 11.74
N ALA A 111 0.60 -7.09 12.36
CA ALA A 111 0.40 -6.99 13.81
C ALA A 111 -0.97 -7.52 14.22
N PHE A 112 -2.02 -7.22 13.44
CA PHE A 112 -3.33 -7.83 13.61
C PHE A 112 -3.28 -9.35 13.47
N GLU A 113 -2.57 -9.85 12.45
CA GLU A 113 -2.41 -11.28 12.23
C GLU A 113 -1.70 -11.98 13.39
N GLU A 114 -0.64 -11.37 13.94
CA GLU A 114 0.08 -11.89 15.09
C GLU A 114 -0.81 -11.98 16.34
N ARG A 115 -1.60 -10.94 16.62
CA ARG A 115 -2.58 -10.95 17.73
C ARG A 115 -3.64 -12.05 17.57
N HIS A 116 -3.90 -12.47 16.33
CA HIS A 116 -4.89 -13.47 15.97
C HIS A 116 -4.27 -14.74 15.36
N ALA A 117 -3.04 -15.11 15.71
CA ALA A 117 -2.27 -16.19 15.06
C ALA A 117 -2.98 -17.57 14.97
N ASN A 118 -3.95 -17.84 15.86
CA ASN A 118 -4.75 -19.07 15.88
C ASN A 118 -6.12 -18.93 15.17
N HIS A 119 -6.30 -17.90 14.34
CA HIS A 119 -7.51 -17.64 13.56
C HIS A 119 -7.24 -17.91 12.07
N GLU A 120 -8.31 -18.23 11.35
CA GLU A 120 -8.31 -18.23 9.89
C GLU A 120 -8.57 -16.81 9.39
N PHE A 121 -7.79 -16.35 8.42
CA PHE A 121 -7.92 -15.02 7.85
C PHE A 121 -8.67 -15.07 6.52
N GLU A 122 -9.61 -14.16 6.33
CA GLU A 122 -10.36 -14.04 5.08
C GLU A 122 -10.57 -12.57 4.68
N MET A 123 -10.69 -12.36 3.37
CA MET A 123 -11.17 -11.11 2.80
C MET A 123 -12.68 -11.22 2.60
N VAL A 124 -13.43 -10.30 3.19
CA VAL A 124 -14.89 -10.19 3.02
C VAL A 124 -15.17 -9.02 2.09
N ASP A 125 -15.96 -9.26 1.05
CA ASP A 125 -16.42 -8.25 0.10
C ASP A 125 -17.53 -7.38 0.71
N GLU A 126 -17.16 -6.69 1.78
CA GLU A 126 -17.98 -5.74 2.49
C GLU A 126 -17.15 -4.49 2.72
N ARG A 127 -17.70 -3.35 2.35
CA ARG A 127 -16.99 -2.08 2.48
C ARG A 127 -16.90 -1.63 3.94
N CYS A 128 -15.89 -0.83 4.25
CA CYS A 128 -15.90 -0.03 5.46
C CYS A 128 -17.11 0.93 5.45
N PRO A 129 -17.80 1.10 6.59
CA PRO A 129 -19.01 1.94 6.65
C PRO A 129 -18.70 3.43 6.47
N GLU A 130 -17.43 3.83 6.62
CA GLU A 130 -17.00 5.22 6.51
C GLU A 130 -16.84 5.65 5.04
N HIS A 131 -17.27 6.88 4.76
CA HIS A 131 -17.02 7.52 3.48
C HIS A 131 -15.57 8.05 3.44
N ILE A 132 -14.69 7.28 2.81
CA ILE A 132 -13.27 7.61 2.63
C ILE A 132 -13.02 7.87 1.15
N THR A 133 -12.41 9.01 0.80
CA THR A 133 -11.99 9.29 -0.58
C THR A 133 -10.67 8.60 -0.90
N GLU A 134 -10.36 8.40 -2.19
CA GLU A 134 -9.05 7.85 -2.59
C GLU A 134 -7.90 8.70 -2.07
N ARG A 135 -8.05 10.04 -2.12
CA ARG A 135 -7.08 10.98 -1.57
C ARG A 135 -6.85 10.77 -0.08
N THR A 136 -7.92 10.58 0.69
CA THR A 136 -7.85 10.32 2.14
C THR A 136 -7.14 9.01 2.43
N ALA A 137 -7.47 7.93 1.71
CA ALA A 137 -6.85 6.62 1.89
C ALA A 137 -5.33 6.67 1.63
N ALA A 138 -4.92 7.36 0.55
CA ALA A 138 -3.51 7.56 0.22
C ALA A 138 -2.78 8.37 1.30
N PHE A 139 -3.36 9.49 1.77
CA PHE A 139 -2.78 10.31 2.83
C PHE A 139 -2.63 9.54 4.15
N GLN A 140 -3.68 8.82 4.56
CA GLN A 140 -3.66 8.06 5.80
C GLN A 140 -2.59 6.96 5.75
N LEU A 141 -2.50 6.20 4.65
CA LEU A 141 -1.42 5.23 4.49
C LEU A 141 -0.04 5.89 4.49
N ALA A 142 0.13 6.98 3.74
CA ALA A 142 1.40 7.71 3.68
C ALA A 142 1.84 8.19 5.05
N SER A 143 0.93 8.66 5.89
CA SER A 143 1.22 9.10 7.25
C SER A 143 1.70 7.95 8.16
N ARG A 144 1.37 6.70 7.84
CA ARG A 144 1.82 5.50 8.57
C ARG A 144 3.16 4.97 8.08
N VAL A 145 3.42 5.04 6.77
CA VAL A 145 4.57 4.38 6.16
C VAL A 145 5.71 5.34 5.79
N LEU A 146 5.45 6.63 5.68
CA LEU A 146 6.50 7.65 5.47
C LEU A 146 6.82 8.33 6.80
N GLN A 147 8.07 8.78 6.96
CA GLN A 147 8.50 9.50 8.16
C GLN A 147 9.12 10.84 7.78
N GLY A 148 8.84 11.86 8.60
CA GLY A 148 9.49 13.16 8.59
C GLY A 148 9.64 13.76 7.19
N GLU A 149 10.88 13.85 6.73
CA GLU A 149 11.24 14.51 5.47
C GLU A 149 10.61 13.86 4.25
N ALA A 150 10.49 12.53 4.20
CA ALA A 150 9.90 11.85 3.04
C ALA A 150 8.40 12.14 2.91
N PHE A 151 7.68 12.18 4.03
CA PHE A 151 6.26 12.55 4.02
C PHE A 151 6.09 14.01 3.59
N ARG A 152 6.83 14.93 4.23
CA ARG A 152 6.82 16.36 3.92
C ARG A 152 7.10 16.62 2.43
N ARG A 153 8.18 16.04 1.91
CA ARG A 153 8.58 16.21 0.50
C ARG A 153 7.51 15.72 -0.47
N TYR A 154 7.00 14.50 -0.30
CA TYR A 154 6.12 13.90 -1.31
C TYR A 154 4.65 14.30 -1.16
N PHE A 155 4.15 14.45 0.06
CA PHE A 155 2.71 14.69 0.29
C PHE A 155 2.39 16.14 0.65
N GLU A 156 3.35 16.94 1.14
CA GLU A 156 3.12 18.37 1.41
C GLU A 156 3.69 19.26 0.31
N GLU A 157 4.95 19.05 -0.12
CA GLU A 157 5.58 19.89 -1.14
C GLU A 157 5.17 19.49 -2.57
N TYR A 158 5.26 18.20 -2.90
CA TYR A 158 4.91 17.71 -4.24
C TYR A 158 3.42 17.38 -4.42
N ASP A 159 2.62 17.43 -3.34
CA ASP A 159 1.19 17.07 -3.30
C ASP A 159 0.87 15.83 -4.16
N VAL A 160 1.58 14.72 -3.91
CA VAL A 160 1.38 13.43 -4.60
C VAL A 160 -0.11 13.04 -4.66
N ALA A 161 -0.86 13.44 -3.64
CA ALA A 161 -2.26 13.10 -3.49
C ALA A 161 -3.23 13.97 -4.31
N HIS A 162 -2.80 15.09 -4.90
CA HIS A 162 -3.64 15.95 -5.75
C HIS A 162 -4.22 15.19 -6.95
N ARG A 163 -3.52 14.14 -7.43
CA ARG A 163 -3.94 13.41 -8.63
C ARG A 163 -5.10 12.45 -8.38
N TYR A 164 -5.34 12.06 -7.12
CA TYR A 164 -6.41 11.12 -6.79
C TYR A 164 -7.76 11.83 -6.84
N ASP A 165 -8.78 11.09 -7.28
CA ASP A 165 -10.13 11.62 -7.35
C ASP A 165 -10.67 11.91 -5.94
N HIS A 166 -11.55 12.90 -5.84
CA HIS A 166 -12.38 13.11 -4.66
C HIS A 166 -13.54 12.12 -4.57
N SER A 167 -13.66 11.24 -5.57
CA SER A 167 -14.61 10.13 -5.53
C SER A 167 -14.36 9.21 -4.32
N GLU A 168 -15.45 8.61 -3.90
CA GLU A 168 -15.46 7.62 -2.84
C GLU A 168 -14.54 6.43 -3.18
N ALA A 169 -13.83 5.90 -2.19
CA ALA A 169 -13.03 4.68 -2.31
C ALA A 169 -13.95 3.46 -2.45
N VAL A 170 -14.50 3.28 -3.65
CA VAL A 170 -15.21 2.09 -4.07
C VAL A 170 -14.21 1.12 -4.71
N GLY A 171 -14.20 -0.13 -4.25
CA GLY A 171 -13.48 -1.21 -4.95
C GLY A 171 -14.08 -1.40 -6.33
N SER A 172 -13.24 -1.65 -7.32
CA SER A 172 -13.65 -2.06 -8.67
C SER A 172 -13.75 -3.57 -8.80
#